data_AF-A0A6L6EGW1-F1
#
_entry.id   AF-A0A6L6EGW1-F1
#
_cell.length_a   1.000
_cell.length_b   1.000
_cell.length_c   1.000
_cell.angle_alpha   90.00
_cell.angle_beta   90.00
_cell.angle_gamma   90.00
#
_symmetry.space_group_name_H-M   'P 1'
#
loop_
_entity.id
_entity.type
_entity.pdbx_description
1 polymer ?
#
loop_
_entity_poly.entity_id
_entity_poly.type
_entity_poly.pdbx_seq_one_letter_code
_entity_poly.pdbx_strand_id
1 'polypeptide(L)'
;MADRKHSHLDEDDVRVRPQRGKSRPRSKDRPAHEDAEQGMVVAVDRGRWTCVVGSGDDERVITAMRAREMGRKGIVVGDLADLVGDLSGADDTLARIVRIAPRTTTLRRTADDTDPEERVIVANADQLAVVVALANPDPQPRLVDRAILAALDAGIKPLLILTKSDLADPDELIRQYQALDVQAIVTTKGDDLSELHAALT
;
A
#
# COMPACT_ATOMS: atom_id res chain seq x y z
N MET A 1 38.39 -18.69 37.94
CA MET A 1 39.48 -18.77 36.94
C MET A 1 40.57 -17.82 37.40
N ALA A 2 41.83 -18.28 37.41
CA ALA A 2 42.92 -17.72 38.21
C ALA A 2 43.24 -16.24 37.90
N ASP A 3 43.42 -15.46 38.97
CA ASP A 3 43.85 -14.07 38.97
C ASP A 3 45.34 -14.00 38.57
N ARG A 4 45.60 -13.73 37.29
CA ARG A 4 46.98 -13.53 36.79
C ARG A 4 47.44 -12.14 37.19
N LYS A 5 48.51 -12.06 37.99
CA LYS A 5 49.22 -10.81 38.31
C LYS A 5 49.56 -10.05 37.03
N HIS A 6 49.25 -8.76 37.01
CA HIS A 6 49.49 -7.82 35.89
C HIS A 6 50.93 -7.79 35.35
N SER A 7 51.91 -8.32 36.08
CA SER A 7 53.32 -8.38 35.68
C SER A 7 53.65 -9.44 34.61
N HIS A 8 52.66 -10.22 34.17
CA HIS A 8 52.82 -11.33 33.22
C HIS A 8 52.08 -11.15 31.89
N LEU A 9 51.50 -9.97 31.66
CA LEU A 9 50.84 -9.61 30.41
C LEU A 9 51.90 -9.23 29.37
N ASP A 10 51.90 -9.91 28.22
CA ASP A 10 52.75 -9.59 27.07
C ASP A 10 51.93 -8.88 25.96
N GLU A 11 52.58 -8.30 24.94
CA GLU A 11 51.94 -7.64 23.80
C GLU A 11 50.93 -8.54 23.08
N ASP A 12 51.14 -9.87 23.12
CA ASP A 12 50.25 -10.88 22.55
C ASP A 12 48.96 -11.12 23.37
N ASP A 13 48.91 -10.70 24.65
CA ASP A 13 47.71 -10.79 25.50
C ASP A 13 46.72 -9.64 25.26
N VAL A 14 47.09 -8.68 24.40
CA VAL A 14 46.19 -7.60 23.98
C VAL A 14 45.10 -8.21 23.09
N ARG A 15 43.89 -8.36 23.65
CA ARG A 15 42.67 -8.56 22.85
C ARG A 15 42.47 -7.36 21.94
N VAL A 16 42.99 -7.45 20.71
CA VAL A 16 42.65 -6.55 19.62
C VAL A 16 41.16 -6.72 19.37
N ARG A 17 40.33 -5.84 19.95
CA ARG A 17 38.99 -5.64 19.39
C ARG A 17 39.22 -5.30 17.92
N PRO A 18 38.58 -6.00 16.96
CA PRO A 18 38.67 -5.59 15.57
C PRO A 18 38.36 -4.09 15.53
N GLN A 19 39.30 -3.29 15.01
CA GLN A 19 39.12 -1.84 14.96
C GLN A 19 37.77 -1.56 14.29
N ARG A 20 37.02 -0.59 14.82
CA ARG A 20 35.89 0.07 14.12
C ARG A 20 36.46 0.74 12.86
N GLY A 21 36.89 -0.03 11.87
CA GLY A 21 37.84 0.44 10.86
C GLY A 21 37.82 -0.37 9.56
N LYS A 22 36.79 -1.22 9.35
CA LYS A 22 36.49 -1.81 8.03
C LYS A 22 35.06 -1.59 7.56
N SER A 23 34.29 -0.68 8.16
CA SER A 23 33.18 -0.11 7.39
C SER A 23 33.82 0.87 6.41
N ARG A 24 33.90 0.50 5.13
CA ARG A 24 34.14 1.46 4.06
C ARG A 24 33.31 2.72 4.37
N PRO A 25 33.88 3.93 4.28
CA PRO A 25 33.09 5.15 4.40
C PRO A 25 31.83 4.99 3.56
N ARG A 26 30.66 5.39 4.09
CA ARG A 26 29.46 5.40 3.26
C ARG A 26 29.81 6.17 1.99
N SER A 27 29.71 5.50 0.85
CA SER A 27 29.73 6.20 -0.42
C SER A 27 28.65 7.28 -0.35
N LYS A 28 29.03 8.53 -0.64
CA LYS A 28 28.07 9.61 -0.81
C LYS A 28 27.41 9.51 -2.19
N ASP A 29 28.06 8.83 -3.13
CA ASP A 29 27.47 8.44 -4.41
C ASP A 29 26.43 7.37 -4.17
N ARG A 30 25.19 7.75 -4.44
CA ARG A 30 24.03 6.87 -4.42
C ARG A 30 23.98 6.16 -5.77
N PRO A 31 23.72 4.84 -5.81
CA PRO A 31 23.48 4.18 -7.07
C PRO A 31 22.29 4.84 -7.76
N ALA A 32 22.41 5.09 -9.07
CA ALA A 32 21.31 5.64 -9.85
C ALA A 32 20.14 4.65 -9.98
N HIS A 33 20.41 3.34 -9.74
CA HIS A 33 19.47 2.23 -9.90
C HIS A 33 18.81 2.26 -11.27
N GLU A 34 19.64 2.36 -12.32
CA GLU A 34 19.19 2.47 -13.72
C GLU A 34 18.47 1.20 -14.19
N ASP A 35 18.85 0.05 -13.63
CA ASP A 35 18.25 -1.27 -13.92
C ASP A 35 17.02 -1.56 -13.04
N ALA A 36 16.41 -0.56 -12.42
CA ALA A 36 15.24 -0.78 -11.58
C ALA A 36 14.00 -1.06 -12.44
N GLU A 37 13.28 -2.15 -12.12
CA GLU A 37 11.98 -2.43 -12.73
C GLU A 37 10.86 -1.86 -11.88
N GLN A 38 9.84 -1.33 -12.53
CA GLN A 38 8.69 -0.76 -11.84
C GLN A 38 7.66 -1.85 -11.53
N GLY A 39 7.09 -1.79 -10.32
CA GLY A 39 5.98 -2.63 -9.89
C GLY A 39 4.99 -1.89 -9.01
N MET A 40 3.78 -2.42 -8.89
CA MET A 40 2.73 -1.87 -8.04
C MET A 40 2.72 -2.55 -6.68
N VAL A 41 2.70 -1.76 -5.60
CA VAL A 41 2.56 -2.28 -4.24
C VAL A 41 1.13 -2.78 -4.02
N VAL A 42 0.96 -4.07 -3.74
CA VAL A 42 -0.35 -4.70 -3.52
C VAL A 42 -0.61 -5.06 -2.05
N ALA A 43 0.44 -5.20 -1.23
CA ALA A 43 0.30 -5.46 0.20
C ALA A 43 1.42 -4.84 1.03
N VAL A 44 1.12 -4.54 2.30
CA VAL A 44 2.05 -3.97 3.29
C VAL A 44 1.97 -4.76 4.58
N ASP A 45 3.06 -5.43 4.98
CA ASP A 45 3.17 -6.14 6.26
C ASP A 45 4.48 -5.80 6.98
N ARG A 46 4.38 -5.00 8.04
CA ARG A 46 5.46 -4.74 9.03
C ARG A 46 6.87 -4.61 8.45
N GLY A 47 7.03 -3.75 7.43
CA GLY A 47 8.33 -3.47 6.82
C GLY A 47 8.71 -4.37 5.65
N ARG A 48 7.78 -5.23 5.20
CA ARG A 48 7.79 -5.90 3.91
C ARG A 48 6.62 -5.39 3.06
N TRP A 49 6.86 -5.34 1.77
CA TRP A 49 5.89 -4.93 0.76
C TRP A 49 5.80 -6.02 -0.30
N THR A 50 4.59 -6.41 -0.65
CA THR A 50 4.34 -7.26 -1.80
C THR A 50 4.11 -6.35 -3.00
N CYS A 51 4.89 -6.54 -4.04
CA CYS A 51 4.81 -5.77 -5.27
C CYS A 51 4.51 -6.71 -6.44
N VAL A 52 3.66 -6.28 -7.36
CA VAL A 52 3.44 -6.97 -8.64
C VAL A 52 4.28 -6.26 -9.69
N VAL A 53 5.15 -6.99 -10.37
CA VAL A 53 6.01 -6.50 -11.46
C VAL A 53 5.60 -7.19 -12.75
N GLY A 54 5.59 -6.45 -13.86
CA GLY A 54 5.11 -6.95 -15.15
C GLY A 54 3.58 -6.95 -15.25
N SER A 55 3.06 -7.63 -16.27
CA SER A 55 1.62 -7.71 -16.56
C SER A 55 1.32 -8.95 -17.39
N GLY A 56 0.13 -9.54 -17.22
CA GLY A 56 -0.28 -10.72 -17.99
C GLY A 56 0.57 -11.94 -17.66
N ASP A 57 1.09 -12.63 -18.68
CA ASP A 57 1.86 -13.86 -18.50
C ASP A 57 3.22 -13.66 -17.83
N ASP A 58 3.77 -12.43 -17.86
CA ASP A 58 5.05 -12.07 -17.24
C ASP A 58 4.88 -11.49 -15.82
N GLU A 59 3.67 -11.54 -15.26
CA GLU A 59 3.36 -11.02 -13.93
C GLU A 59 4.08 -11.80 -12.84
N ARG A 60 4.79 -11.09 -11.96
CA ARG A 60 5.56 -11.66 -10.85
C ARG A 60 5.21 -10.98 -9.54
N VAL A 61 4.97 -11.80 -8.52
CA VAL A 61 4.73 -11.32 -7.15
C VAL A 61 6.06 -11.29 -6.39
N ILE A 62 6.51 -10.10 -6.03
CA ILE A 62 7.82 -9.85 -5.44
C ILE A 62 7.67 -9.38 -4.00
N THR A 63 8.37 -10.04 -3.08
CA THR A 63 8.54 -9.51 -1.72
C THR A 63 9.71 -8.54 -1.69
N ALA A 64 9.47 -7.33 -1.21
CA ALA A 64 10.46 -6.27 -1.16
C ALA A 64 10.57 -5.62 0.21
N MET A 65 11.76 -5.08 0.50
CA MET A 65 11.97 -4.20 1.65
C MET A 65 12.31 -2.79 1.18
N ARG A 66 11.94 -1.80 2.00
CA ARG A 66 12.36 -0.42 1.78
C ARG A 66 13.89 -0.29 1.84
N ALA A 67 14.50 0.33 0.83
CA ALA A 67 15.90 0.68 0.88
C ALA A 67 16.17 1.68 2.01
N ARG A 68 17.29 1.50 2.73
CA ARG A 68 17.64 2.34 3.90
C ARG A 68 17.78 3.82 3.57
N GLU A 69 18.09 4.13 2.32
CA GLU A 69 18.27 5.50 1.81
C GLU A 69 16.95 6.22 1.52
N MET A 70 15.83 5.48 1.46
CA MET A 70 14.51 6.08 1.32
C MET A 70 14.18 6.91 2.56
N GLY A 71 13.57 8.08 2.35
CA GLY A 71 13.05 8.92 3.42
C GLY A 71 11.94 8.24 4.23
N ARG A 72 11.42 8.95 5.23
CA ARG A 72 10.32 8.46 6.10
C ARG A 72 8.95 8.47 5.43
N LYS A 73 8.85 8.78 4.13
CA LYS A 73 7.56 8.72 3.40
C LYS A 73 7.03 7.29 3.46
N GLY A 74 5.78 7.15 3.88
CA GLY A 74 5.09 5.86 3.93
C GLY A 74 4.83 5.33 2.52
N ILE A 75 5.13 4.04 2.32
CA ILE A 75 4.77 3.29 1.12
C ILE A 75 3.43 2.60 1.41
N VAL A 76 2.45 2.81 0.55
CA VAL A 76 1.07 2.32 0.72
C VAL A 76 0.68 1.42 -0.45
N VAL A 77 -0.46 0.74 -0.33
CA VAL A 77 -1.04 -0.02 -1.44
C VAL A 77 -1.37 0.93 -2.60
N GLY A 78 -1.08 0.49 -3.82
CA GLY A 78 -1.23 1.24 -5.06
C GLY A 78 -0.05 2.16 -5.41
N ASP A 79 0.95 2.31 -4.55
CA ASP A 79 2.19 3.01 -4.94
C ASP A 79 2.89 2.25 -6.09
N LEU A 80 3.33 3.00 -7.10
CA LEU A 80 4.25 2.51 -8.12
C LEU A 80 5.68 2.65 -7.58
N ALA A 81 6.36 1.53 -7.42
CA ALA A 81 7.66 1.40 -6.80
C ALA A 81 8.70 0.93 -7.80
N ASP A 82 9.88 1.56 -7.80
CA ASP A 82 11.03 1.06 -8.55
C ASP A 82 11.78 0.06 -7.65
N LEU A 83 11.94 -1.17 -8.16
CA LEU A 83 12.52 -2.30 -7.45
C LEU A 83 13.85 -2.73 -8.06
N VAL A 84 14.78 -3.14 -7.20
CA VAL A 84 16.07 -3.74 -7.58
C VAL A 84 16.34 -5.01 -6.79
N GLY A 85 17.23 -5.85 -7.31
CA GLY A 85 17.65 -7.10 -6.69
C GLY A 85 17.08 -8.30 -7.43
N ASP A 86 16.71 -9.33 -6.69
CA ASP A 86 16.08 -10.52 -7.28
C ASP A 86 14.59 -10.25 -7.48
N LEU A 87 14.18 -10.14 -8.74
CA LEU A 87 12.80 -9.90 -9.19
C LEU A 87 12.20 -11.14 -9.86
N SER A 88 12.77 -12.33 -9.63
CA SER A 88 12.24 -13.58 -10.19
C SER A 88 10.91 -14.01 -9.57
N GLY A 89 10.65 -13.61 -8.32
CA GLY A 89 9.47 -14.04 -7.55
C GLY A 89 9.56 -15.47 -7.01
N ALA A 90 10.73 -16.10 -7.08
CA ALA A 90 10.95 -17.42 -6.48
C ALA A 90 10.93 -17.34 -4.94
N ASP A 91 10.72 -18.50 -4.30
CA ASP A 91 10.75 -18.60 -2.84
C ASP A 91 12.11 -18.11 -2.29
N ASP A 92 12.06 -17.50 -1.10
CA ASP A 92 13.22 -16.90 -0.41
C ASP A 92 13.96 -15.78 -1.17
N THR A 93 13.39 -15.26 -2.26
CA THR A 93 13.91 -14.06 -2.93
C THR A 93 13.47 -12.78 -2.25
N LEU A 94 14.31 -11.73 -2.36
CA LEU A 94 14.05 -10.47 -1.68
C LEU A 94 14.56 -9.28 -2.49
N ALA A 95 13.63 -8.43 -2.91
CA ALA A 95 13.92 -7.20 -3.61
C ALA A 95 14.03 -5.99 -2.68
N ARG A 96 14.39 -4.84 -3.25
CA ARG A 96 14.43 -3.56 -2.55
C ARG A 96 13.69 -2.49 -3.32
N ILE A 97 12.78 -1.80 -2.63
CA ILE A 97 12.15 -0.58 -3.14
C ILE A 97 13.13 0.57 -2.95
N VAL A 98 13.57 1.17 -4.05
CA VAL A 98 14.55 2.26 -4.06
C VAL A 98 13.92 3.62 -4.34
N ARG A 99 12.74 3.63 -4.96
CA ARG A 99 12.00 4.84 -5.31
C ARG A 99 10.50 4.56 -5.34
N ILE A 100 9.71 5.59 -5.09
CA ILE A 100 8.26 5.61 -5.31
C ILE A 100 7.97 6.70 -6.34
N ALA A 101 7.22 6.36 -7.37
CA ALA A 101 6.80 7.32 -8.39
C ALA A 101 5.84 8.37 -7.79
N PRO A 102 5.71 9.55 -8.40
CA PRO A 102 4.70 10.53 -8.00
C PRO A 102 3.28 9.92 -8.01
N ARG A 103 2.50 10.18 -6.96
CA ARG A 103 1.12 9.71 -6.85
C ARG A 103 0.20 10.58 -7.70
N THR A 104 -0.69 9.96 -8.45
CA THR A 104 -1.76 10.64 -9.20
C THR A 104 -2.94 10.98 -8.30
N THR A 105 -3.35 10.01 -7.48
CA THR A 105 -4.42 10.16 -6.48
C THR A 105 -3.94 9.67 -5.12
N THR A 106 -4.60 10.11 -4.04
CA THR A 106 -4.22 9.75 -2.67
C THR A 106 -5.44 9.73 -1.78
N LEU A 107 -5.90 8.54 -1.40
CA LEU A 107 -7.00 8.39 -0.44
C LEU A 107 -6.46 8.41 0.98
N ARG A 108 -6.99 9.33 1.80
CA ARG A 108 -6.53 9.57 3.18
C ARG A 108 -7.58 9.12 4.18
N ARG A 109 -7.12 8.61 5.31
CA ARG A 109 -7.95 8.51 6.51
C ARG A 109 -7.98 9.88 7.16
N THR A 110 -9.17 10.43 7.38
CA THR A 110 -9.34 11.59 8.26
C THR A 110 -8.80 11.24 9.65
N ALA A 111 -8.09 12.18 10.27
CA ALA A 111 -7.67 12.09 11.67
C ALA A 111 -8.91 11.85 12.56
N ASP A 112 -8.91 10.78 13.34
CA ASP A 112 -9.86 10.62 14.46
C ASP A 112 -9.34 11.43 15.67
N ASP A 113 -10.18 11.67 16.68
CA ASP A 113 -9.87 12.48 17.89
C ASP A 113 -8.60 12.04 18.66
N THR A 114 -8.03 10.88 18.35
CA THR A 114 -6.84 10.32 19.02
C THR A 114 -5.56 10.34 18.18
N ASP A 115 -5.62 10.58 16.87
CA ASP A 115 -4.44 10.60 16.00
C ASP A 115 -4.54 11.77 15.01
N PRO A 116 -3.80 12.88 15.23
CA PRO A 116 -3.90 14.10 14.43
C PRO A 116 -3.28 13.97 13.03
N GLU A 117 -2.62 12.86 12.69
CA GLU A 117 -1.96 12.70 11.40
C GLU A 117 -2.88 12.05 10.35
N GLU A 118 -3.15 12.78 9.26
CA GLU A 118 -3.74 12.22 8.05
C GLU A 118 -2.81 11.14 7.47
N ARG A 119 -3.27 9.88 7.50
CA ARG A 119 -2.53 8.75 6.94
C ARG A 119 -3.10 8.37 5.60
N VAL A 120 -2.25 8.38 4.58
CA VAL A 120 -2.57 7.79 3.27
C VAL A 120 -2.83 6.31 3.46
N ILE A 121 -3.96 5.82 2.94
CA ILE A 121 -4.33 4.41 2.97
C ILE A 121 -4.03 3.76 1.62
N VAL A 122 -4.37 4.45 0.53
CA VAL A 122 -4.25 3.96 -0.85
C VAL A 122 -3.73 5.10 -1.73
N ALA A 123 -2.87 4.76 -2.70
CA ALA A 123 -2.39 5.67 -3.74
C ALA A 123 -2.83 5.17 -5.12
N ASN A 124 -2.92 6.08 -6.09
CA ASN A 124 -3.17 5.78 -7.51
C ASN A 124 -4.44 4.97 -7.79
N ALA A 125 -5.43 5.02 -6.90
CA ALA A 125 -6.76 4.50 -7.19
C ALA A 125 -7.50 5.47 -8.10
N ASP A 126 -8.15 4.97 -9.14
CA ASP A 126 -8.96 5.72 -10.09
C ASP A 126 -10.46 5.68 -9.73
N GLN A 127 -10.91 4.61 -9.08
CA GLN A 127 -12.29 4.42 -8.67
C GLN A 127 -12.42 3.98 -7.19
N LEU A 128 -13.47 4.47 -6.51
CA LEU A 128 -13.86 4.04 -5.17
C LEU A 128 -15.26 3.42 -5.21
N ALA A 129 -15.32 2.09 -5.10
CA ALA A 129 -16.56 1.36 -4.97
C ALA A 129 -17.05 1.35 -3.51
N VAL A 130 -18.15 2.05 -3.23
CA VAL A 130 -18.81 2.11 -1.92
C VAL A 130 -19.92 1.08 -1.89
N VAL A 131 -19.69 -0.03 -1.18
CA VAL A 131 -20.65 -1.12 -1.05
C VAL A 131 -21.57 -0.89 0.15
N VAL A 132 -22.87 -0.85 -0.08
CA VAL A 132 -23.90 -0.59 0.92
C VAL A 132 -24.95 -1.70 0.87
N ALA A 133 -25.31 -2.26 2.02
CA ALA A 133 -26.46 -3.15 2.12
C ALA A 133 -27.74 -2.33 2.29
N LEU A 134 -28.79 -2.69 1.55
CA LEU A 134 -30.10 -2.05 1.66
C LEU A 134 -30.85 -2.49 2.92
N ALA A 135 -30.51 -3.66 3.47
CA ALA A 135 -31.03 -4.16 4.75
C ALA A 135 -30.05 -5.10 5.46
N ASN A 136 -30.22 -5.24 6.79
CA ASN A 136 -29.50 -6.18 7.65
C ASN A 136 -27.97 -6.14 7.49
N PRO A 137 -27.29 -5.02 7.79
CA PRO A 137 -27.77 -3.85 8.54
C PRO A 137 -28.41 -2.77 7.65
N ASP A 138 -29.12 -1.83 8.27
CA ASP A 138 -29.66 -0.66 7.58
C ASP A 138 -28.53 0.17 6.95
N PRO A 139 -28.77 0.77 5.77
CA PRO A 139 -27.79 1.63 5.12
C PRO A 139 -27.42 2.80 6.04
N GLN A 140 -26.15 3.21 6.00
CA GLN A 140 -25.64 4.33 6.77
C GLN A 140 -25.28 5.49 5.83
N PRO A 141 -26.21 6.42 5.53
CA PRO A 141 -25.96 7.51 4.58
C PRO A 141 -24.72 8.33 4.92
N ARG A 142 -24.49 8.62 6.21
CA ARG A 142 -23.31 9.39 6.66
C ARG A 142 -21.97 8.73 6.29
N LEU A 143 -21.92 7.40 6.23
CA LEU A 143 -20.72 6.68 5.78
C LEU A 143 -20.53 6.87 4.27
N VAL A 144 -21.62 6.76 3.50
CA VAL A 144 -21.64 6.93 2.05
C VAL A 144 -21.26 8.37 1.67
N ASP A 145 -21.86 9.37 2.32
CA ASP A 145 -21.53 10.79 2.16
C ASP A 145 -20.02 11.03 2.33
N ARG A 146 -19.45 10.53 3.42
CA ARG A 146 -18.02 10.69 3.73
C ARG A 146 -17.13 9.99 2.71
N ALA A 147 -17.51 8.79 2.26
CA ALA A 147 -16.76 8.04 1.28
C ALA A 147 -16.76 8.73 -0.10
N ILE A 148 -17.93 9.18 -0.55
CA ILE A 148 -18.08 9.93 -1.81
C ILE A 148 -17.30 11.24 -1.74
N LEU A 149 -17.43 12.01 -0.66
CA LEU A 149 -16.67 13.25 -0.48
C LEU A 149 -15.16 13.01 -0.49
N ALA A 150 -14.67 11.97 0.19
CA ALA A 150 -13.25 11.63 0.20
C ALA A 150 -12.74 11.20 -1.19
N ALA A 151 -13.56 10.49 -1.97
CA ALA A 151 -13.22 10.13 -3.34
C ALA A 151 -13.10 11.38 -4.23
N LEU A 152 -14.11 12.26 -4.19
CA LEU A 152 -14.14 13.47 -4.99
C LEU A 152 -12.99 14.43 -4.64
N ASP A 153 -12.68 14.61 -3.36
CA ASP A 153 -11.53 15.39 -2.90
C ASP A 153 -10.19 14.81 -3.39
N ALA A 154 -10.07 13.48 -3.42
CA ALA A 154 -8.90 12.78 -3.91
C ALA A 154 -8.82 12.65 -5.45
N GLY A 155 -9.82 13.15 -6.19
CA GLY A 155 -9.91 13.00 -7.66
C GLY A 155 -10.21 11.57 -8.12
N ILE A 156 -10.83 10.76 -7.27
CA ILE A 156 -11.18 9.36 -7.50
C ILE A 156 -12.66 9.28 -7.86
N LYS A 157 -13.02 8.51 -8.89
CA LYS A 157 -14.42 8.35 -9.34
C LYS A 157 -15.20 7.47 -8.34
N PRO A 158 -16.23 7.98 -7.65
CA PRO A 158 -17.07 7.15 -6.79
C PRO A 158 -17.99 6.24 -7.61
N LEU A 159 -18.23 5.03 -7.11
CA LEU A 159 -19.22 4.08 -7.61
C LEU A 159 -20.02 3.56 -6.42
N LEU A 160 -21.35 3.70 -6.44
CA LEU A 160 -22.22 3.18 -5.39
C LEU A 160 -22.69 1.77 -5.77
N ILE A 161 -22.48 0.80 -4.89
CA ILE A 161 -22.94 -0.58 -5.08
C ILE A 161 -23.96 -0.89 -3.98
N LEU A 162 -25.22 -1.02 -4.37
CA LEU A 162 -26.33 -1.33 -3.48
C LEU A 162 -26.58 -2.83 -3.52
N THR A 163 -26.37 -3.50 -2.39
CA THR A 163 -26.57 -4.95 -2.26
C THR A 163 -27.85 -5.27 -1.52
N LYS A 164 -28.37 -6.48 -1.73
CA LYS A 164 -29.56 -7.04 -1.07
C LYS A 164 -30.86 -6.31 -1.46
N SER A 165 -31.01 -6.00 -2.74
CA SER A 165 -32.25 -5.41 -3.28
C SER A 165 -33.48 -6.32 -3.18
N ASP A 166 -33.29 -7.60 -2.86
CA ASP A 166 -34.35 -8.53 -2.49
C ASP A 166 -34.99 -8.21 -1.13
N LEU A 167 -34.31 -7.45 -0.26
CA LEU A 167 -34.74 -7.16 1.10
C LEU A 167 -35.30 -5.75 1.29
N ALA A 168 -34.88 -4.79 0.47
CA ALA A 168 -35.34 -3.40 0.55
C ALA A 168 -35.13 -2.67 -0.78
N ASP A 169 -35.96 -1.65 -1.02
CA ASP A 169 -35.96 -0.85 -2.25
C ASP A 169 -34.75 0.10 -2.31
N PRO A 170 -33.91 0.07 -3.38
CA PRO A 170 -32.77 0.97 -3.55
C PRO A 170 -33.13 2.42 -3.88
N ASP A 171 -34.35 2.67 -4.36
CA ASP A 171 -34.74 3.92 -5.03
C ASP A 171 -34.46 5.18 -4.20
N GLU A 172 -34.67 5.13 -2.88
CA GLU A 172 -34.46 6.28 -2.00
C GLU A 172 -32.97 6.66 -1.90
N LEU A 173 -32.10 5.66 -1.76
CA LEU A 173 -30.65 5.90 -1.75
C LEU A 173 -30.17 6.40 -3.11
N ILE A 174 -30.68 5.83 -4.21
CA ILE A 174 -30.31 6.28 -5.55
C ILE A 174 -30.68 7.75 -5.73
N ARG A 175 -31.93 8.14 -5.41
CA ARG A 175 -32.38 9.54 -5.49
C ARG A 175 -31.51 10.50 -4.67
N GLN A 176 -31.04 10.07 -3.50
CA GLN A 176 -30.19 10.88 -2.64
C GLN A 176 -28.86 11.27 -3.32
N TYR A 177 -28.26 10.37 -4.12
CA TYR A 177 -26.94 10.59 -4.73
C TYR A 177 -26.97 10.93 -6.22
N GLN A 178 -28.14 10.86 -6.87
CA GLN A 178 -28.32 11.21 -8.29
C GLN A 178 -27.77 12.60 -8.66
N ALA A 179 -27.92 13.59 -7.78
CA ALA A 179 -27.46 14.96 -8.03
C ALA A 179 -25.93 15.10 -8.07
N LEU A 180 -25.19 14.10 -7.58
CA LEU A 180 -23.72 14.09 -7.54
C LEU A 180 -23.09 13.33 -8.73
N ASP A 181 -23.90 12.91 -9.72
CA ASP A 181 -23.47 12.10 -10.88
C ASP A 181 -22.75 10.79 -10.46
N VAL A 182 -23.14 10.26 -9.30
CA VAL A 182 -22.60 8.99 -8.79
C VAL A 182 -23.38 7.85 -9.43
N GLN A 183 -22.69 7.05 -10.23
CA GLN A 183 -23.24 5.82 -10.78
C GLN A 183 -23.61 4.87 -9.63
N ALA A 184 -24.82 4.31 -9.69
CA ALA A 184 -25.29 3.31 -8.75
C ALA A 184 -25.57 1.98 -9.47
N ILE A 185 -25.03 0.88 -8.95
CA ILE A 185 -25.29 -0.48 -9.43
C ILE A 185 -26.02 -1.22 -8.31
N VAL A 186 -27.16 -1.82 -8.65
CA VAL A 186 -27.99 -2.58 -7.71
C VAL A 186 -27.74 -4.07 -7.93
N THR A 187 -27.55 -4.81 -6.85
CA THR A 187 -27.27 -6.25 -6.89
C THR A 187 -28.06 -7.00 -5.84
N THR A 188 -28.45 -8.23 -6.17
CA THR A 188 -29.00 -9.20 -5.22
C THR A 188 -28.20 -10.51 -5.23
N LYS A 189 -28.54 -11.44 -4.34
CA LYS A 189 -27.89 -12.74 -4.26
C LYS A 189 -28.19 -13.56 -5.54
N GLY A 190 -27.14 -13.99 -6.23
CA GLY A 190 -27.25 -14.81 -7.44
C GLY A 190 -27.55 -14.02 -8.70
N ASP A 191 -27.43 -12.68 -8.64
CA ASP A 191 -27.59 -11.79 -9.76
C ASP A 191 -26.41 -11.90 -10.76
N ASP A 192 -26.64 -11.46 -11.99
CA ASP A 192 -25.57 -11.35 -12.99
C ASP A 192 -24.68 -10.14 -12.67
N LEU A 193 -23.40 -10.39 -12.43
CA LEU A 193 -22.42 -9.36 -12.08
C LEU A 193 -21.74 -8.72 -13.30
N SER A 194 -22.20 -9.00 -14.52
CA SER A 194 -21.60 -8.47 -15.75
C SER A 194 -21.58 -6.93 -15.78
N GLU A 195 -22.63 -6.26 -15.31
CA GLU A 195 -22.66 -4.80 -15.21
C GLU A 195 -21.60 -4.28 -14.23
N LEU A 196 -21.48 -4.93 -13.06
CA LEU A 196 -20.48 -4.56 -12.06
C LEU A 196 -19.05 -4.79 -12.58
N HIS A 197 -18.77 -5.91 -13.23
CA HIS A 197 -17.46 -6.18 -13.82
C HIS A 197 -17.11 -5.15 -14.90
N ALA A 198 -18.07 -4.78 -15.76
CA ALA A 198 -17.86 -3.76 -16.78
C ALA A 198 -17.60 -2.36 -16.18
N ALA A 199 -18.14 -2.07 -15.00
CA ALA A 199 -17.91 -0.79 -14.32
C ALA A 199 -16.56 -0.69 -13.58
N LEU A 200 -15.87 -1.82 -13.36
CA LEU A 200 -14.59 -1.95 -12.65
C LEU A 200 -13.39 -2.17 -13.59
N THR A 201 -13.63 -2.25 -14.91
CA THR A 201 -12.60 -2.49 -15.94
C THR A 201 -12.31 -1.20 -16.71
#